data_AF-A0A3E4Q3Q6-F1
#
_entry.id   AF-A0A3E4Q3Q6-F1
#
_cell.length_a   1.000
_cell.length_b   1.000
_cell.length_c   1.000
_cell.angle_alpha   90.00
_cell.angle_beta   90.00
_cell.angle_gamma   90.00
#
_symmetry.space_group_name_H-M   'P 1'
#
loop_
_entity.id
_entity.type
_entity.pdbx_description
1 polymer ?
#
loop_
_entity_poly.entity_id
_entity_poly.type
_entity_poly.pdbx_seq_one_letter_code
_entity_poly.pdbx_strand_id
1 'polypeptide(L)'
;MNKIGYDKFEQRTYLKYCNGAETFYSYDPARRRLQNLVVNTKAGIIMDNAYSYDAVSNVLGIKNNAPLPQSGKAGGQMSHSYTYDPLYRLASATGTYKGTDNKAASYTLSMGYDNMHRITSKKQHLSQTGVQFDGTLNAGYELVYTYGSAEGKKFQLDNVRDINYRTEE
;
A
#
# COMPACT_ATOMS: atom_id res chain seq x y z
N MET A 1 -10.76 13.89 19.78
CA MET A 1 -9.29 13.73 19.93
C MET A 1 -8.92 14.35 21.26
N ASN A 2 -8.15 13.67 22.10
CA ASN A 2 -7.96 14.07 23.51
C ASN A 2 -6.55 14.57 23.84
N LYS A 3 -5.51 14.15 23.10
CA LYS A 3 -4.12 14.62 23.30
C LYS A 3 -3.30 14.47 22.03
N ILE A 4 -2.37 15.39 21.82
CA ILE A 4 -1.38 15.33 20.74
C ILE A 4 0.01 15.67 21.30
N GLY A 5 1.03 15.01 20.78
CA GLY A 5 2.43 15.26 21.11
C GLY A 5 3.24 15.53 19.84
N TYR A 6 4.26 16.37 20.00
CA TYR A 6 5.19 16.77 18.94
C TYR A 6 6.62 16.64 19.45
N ASP A 7 7.58 16.47 18.56
CA ASP A 7 9.00 16.64 18.88
C ASP A 7 9.48 18.09 18.65
N LYS A 8 10.77 18.32 18.90
CA LYS A 8 11.42 19.64 18.74
C LYS A 8 11.42 20.18 17.31
N PHE A 9 11.08 19.37 16.32
CA PHE A 9 10.96 19.75 14.91
C PHE A 9 9.49 19.88 14.49
N GLU A 10 8.58 19.93 15.47
CA GLU A 10 7.14 20.05 15.28
C GLU A 10 6.51 18.86 14.51
N GLN A 11 7.23 17.73 14.45
CA GLN A 11 6.67 16.50 13.89
C GLN A 11 5.84 15.79 14.96
N ARG A 12 4.66 15.30 14.57
CA ARG A 12 3.74 14.60 15.49
C ARG A 12 4.35 13.30 15.97
N THR A 13 4.55 13.14 17.27
CA THR A 13 5.09 11.91 17.87
C THR A 13 4.03 11.05 18.55
N TYR A 14 2.88 11.65 18.90
CA TYR A 14 1.84 10.96 19.66
C TYR A 14 0.45 11.52 19.39
N LEU A 15 -0.56 10.65 19.42
CA LEU A 15 -1.97 11.01 19.29
C LEU A 15 -2.84 10.10 20.15
N LYS A 16 -3.72 10.68 20.97
CA LYS A 16 -4.74 9.94 21.74
C LYS A 16 -6.15 10.30 21.27
N TYR A 17 -6.91 9.28 20.88
CA TYR A 17 -8.29 9.40 20.44
C TYR A 17 -9.27 9.28 21.60
N CYS A 18 -10.53 9.71 21.39
CA CYS A 18 -11.58 9.64 22.43
C CYS A 18 -11.97 8.20 22.76
N ASN A 19 -11.83 7.27 21.81
CA ASN A 19 -12.04 5.84 22.03
C ASN A 19 -10.89 5.17 22.81
N GLY A 20 -9.89 5.95 23.26
CA GLY A 20 -8.75 5.47 24.02
C GLY A 20 -7.63 4.86 23.18
N ALA A 21 -7.76 4.79 21.85
CA ALA A 21 -6.66 4.38 20.98
C ALA A 21 -5.54 5.42 21.00
N GLU A 22 -4.30 4.96 20.93
CA GLU A 22 -3.10 5.77 20.99
C GLU A 22 -2.22 5.44 19.79
N THR A 23 -1.77 6.46 19.06
CA THR A 23 -0.83 6.32 17.94
C THR A 23 0.51 6.91 18.31
N PHE A 24 1.58 6.19 18.02
CA PHE A 24 2.96 6.59 18.24
C PHE A 24 3.68 6.65 16.89
N TYR A 25 4.47 7.69 16.70
CA TYR A 25 5.25 7.90 15.49
C TYR A 25 6.73 7.98 15.86
N SER A 26 7.56 7.20 15.19
CA SER A 26 9.01 7.33 15.27
C SER A 26 9.57 7.77 13.92
N TYR A 27 10.65 8.54 13.96
CA TYR A 27 11.26 9.13 12.78
C TYR A 27 12.73 8.75 12.69
N ASP A 28 13.21 8.56 11.47
CA ASP A 28 14.64 8.44 11.18
C ASP A 28 15.36 9.69 11.75
N PRO A 29 16.38 9.53 12.60
CA PRO A 29 16.98 10.66 13.31
C PRO A 29 17.71 11.64 12.38
N ALA A 30 18.25 11.16 11.26
CA ALA A 30 19.02 11.96 10.32
C ALA A 30 18.13 12.63 9.26
N ARG A 31 17.23 11.86 8.65
CA ARG A 31 16.40 12.27 7.51
C ARG A 31 15.00 12.70 7.88
N ARG A 32 14.57 12.47 9.12
CA ARG A 32 13.26 12.88 9.66
C ARG A 32 12.06 12.27 8.92
N ARG A 33 12.27 11.17 8.18
CA ARG A 33 11.22 10.38 7.55
C ARG A 33 10.55 9.48 8.59
N LEU A 34 9.25 9.26 8.47
CA LEU A 34 8.50 8.37 9.35
C LEU A 34 9.10 6.96 9.25
N GLN A 35 9.65 6.43 10.34
CA GLN A 35 10.25 5.11 10.35
C GLN A 35 9.26 4.05 10.83
N ASN A 36 8.44 4.38 11.82
CA ASN A 36 7.44 3.46 12.36
C ASN A 36 6.16 4.20 12.79
N LEU A 37 5.03 3.54 12.61
CA LEU A 37 3.73 3.98 13.12
C LEU A 37 3.06 2.84 13.87
N VAL A 38 2.87 3.01 15.18
CA VAL A 38 2.22 2.03 16.04
C VAL A 38 0.87 2.54 16.50
N VAL A 39 -0.17 1.72 16.41
CA VAL A 39 -1.49 2.00 16.99
C VAL A 39 -1.81 0.99 18.08
N ASN A 40 -1.95 1.50 19.31
CA ASN A 40 -2.30 0.74 20.49
C ASN A 40 -3.75 0.99 20.87
N THR A 41 -4.42 -0.05 21.31
CA THR A 41 -5.76 -0.01 21.90
C THR A 41 -5.76 -0.76 23.22
N LYS A 42 -6.89 -0.75 23.94
CA LYS A 42 -7.07 -1.61 25.12
C LYS A 42 -6.92 -3.10 24.80
N ALA A 43 -7.14 -3.51 23.55
CA ALA A 43 -7.00 -4.89 23.10
C ALA A 43 -5.57 -5.25 22.67
N GLY A 44 -4.63 -4.30 22.71
CA GLY A 44 -3.25 -4.47 22.26
C GLY A 44 -2.91 -3.66 21.01
N ILE A 45 -1.79 -4.00 20.40
CA ILE A 45 -1.28 -3.36 19.17
C ILE A 45 -2.10 -3.87 17.98
N ILE A 46 -2.72 -2.95 17.24
CA ILE A 46 -3.52 -3.27 16.05
C ILE A 46 -2.85 -2.87 14.73
N MET A 47 -1.78 -2.09 14.81
CA MET A 47 -0.96 -1.67 13.68
C MET A 47 0.46 -1.36 14.17
N ASP A 48 1.46 -1.84 13.44
CA ASP A 48 2.89 -1.58 13.68
C ASP A 48 3.61 -1.51 12.33
N ASN A 49 3.39 -0.39 11.62
CA ASN A 49 3.88 -0.20 10.26
C ASN A 49 5.31 0.32 10.26
N ALA A 50 6.25 -0.53 9.89
CA ALA A 50 7.64 -0.16 9.62
C ALA A 50 7.81 0.26 8.15
N TYR A 51 8.37 1.45 7.93
CA TYR A 51 8.58 2.04 6.61
C TYR A 51 10.06 1.95 6.21
N SER A 52 10.31 1.55 4.96
CA SER A 52 11.64 1.59 4.37
C SER A 52 11.69 2.55 3.19
N TYR A 53 12.87 3.12 2.96
CA TYR A 53 13.09 4.16 1.95
C TYR A 53 14.39 3.92 1.19
N ASP A 54 14.43 4.38 -0.05
CA ASP A 54 15.70 4.52 -0.78
C ASP A 54 16.48 5.78 -0.33
N ALA A 55 17.63 6.01 -0.96
CA ALA A 55 18.50 7.15 -0.65
C ALA A 55 17.85 8.52 -0.93
N VAL A 56 16.91 8.60 -1.88
CA VAL A 56 16.21 9.84 -2.23
C VAL A 56 14.82 9.94 -1.59
N SER A 57 14.52 9.05 -0.64
CA SER A 57 13.28 9.00 0.15
C SER A 57 12.03 8.50 -0.58
N ASN A 58 12.14 7.75 -1.67
CA ASN A 58 11.00 6.96 -2.15
C ASN A 58 10.74 5.82 -1.16
N VAL A 59 9.46 5.49 -0.91
CA VAL A 59 9.08 4.40 -0.01
C VAL A 59 9.33 3.07 -0.71
N LEU A 60 10.23 2.23 -0.18
CA LEU A 60 10.51 0.91 -0.73
C LEU A 60 9.57 -0.17 -0.19
N GLY A 61 8.99 0.05 0.99
CA GLY A 61 8.05 -0.88 1.57
C GLY A 61 7.44 -0.43 2.88
N ILE A 62 6.36 -1.10 3.23
CA ILE A 62 5.62 -0.91 4.48
C ILE A 62 5.29 -2.29 5.02
N LYS A 63 5.74 -2.61 6.23
CA LYS A 63 5.47 -3.90 6.87
C LYS A 63 4.73 -3.68 8.18
N ASN A 64 3.52 -4.21 8.30
CA ASN A 64 2.77 -4.25 9.55
C ASN A 64 3.22 -5.47 10.36
N ASN A 65 3.92 -5.22 11.47
CA ASN A 65 4.41 -6.24 12.39
C ASN A 65 3.44 -6.50 13.56
N ALA A 66 2.23 -5.91 13.54
CA ALA A 66 1.25 -6.15 14.59
C ALA A 66 0.97 -7.66 14.72
N PRO A 67 0.73 -8.17 15.94
CA PRO A 67 0.33 -9.55 16.12
C PRO A 67 -1.00 -9.81 15.39
N LEU A 68 -1.20 -11.05 14.96
CA LEU A 68 -2.51 -11.45 14.48
C LEU A 68 -3.53 -11.28 15.61
N PRO A 69 -4.75 -10.80 15.30
CA PRO A 69 -5.79 -10.67 16.30
C PRO A 69 -6.30 -12.06 16.74
N GLN A 70 -7.25 -12.10 17.66
CA GLN A 70 -7.95 -13.35 18.00
C GLN A 70 -8.75 -13.87 16.80
N SER A 71 -8.95 -15.20 16.74
CA SER A 71 -9.78 -15.85 15.71
C SER A 71 -11.14 -15.16 15.56
N GLY A 72 -11.60 -15.00 14.31
CA GLY A 72 -12.85 -14.32 13.98
C GLY A 72 -12.83 -12.79 14.12
N LYS A 73 -11.72 -12.17 14.51
CA LYS A 73 -11.58 -10.70 14.56
C LYS A 73 -10.92 -10.16 13.30
N ALA A 74 -11.30 -8.94 12.93
CA ALA A 74 -10.70 -8.23 11.81
C ALA A 74 -9.28 -7.75 12.16
N GLY A 75 -8.42 -7.69 11.15
CA GLY A 75 -7.03 -7.30 11.27
C GLY A 75 -6.11 -8.40 10.75
N GLY A 76 -4.81 -8.10 10.73
CA GLY A 76 -3.81 -9.00 10.22
C GLY A 76 -2.51 -8.30 9.89
N GLN A 77 -1.52 -9.09 9.53
CA GLN A 77 -0.24 -8.61 9.06
C GLN A 77 -0.35 -8.28 7.58
N MET A 78 0.29 -7.19 7.17
CA MET A 78 0.38 -6.79 5.77
C MET A 78 1.81 -6.39 5.44
N SER A 79 2.24 -6.64 4.22
CA SER A 79 3.53 -6.16 3.72
C SER A 79 3.34 -5.64 2.32
N HIS A 80 3.91 -4.47 2.03
CA HIS A 80 3.97 -3.89 0.71
C HIS A 80 5.41 -3.64 0.32
N SER A 81 5.73 -3.86 -0.95
CA SER A 81 7.03 -3.56 -1.54
C SER A 81 6.81 -2.77 -2.83
N TYR A 82 7.66 -1.77 -3.08
CA TYR A 82 7.58 -0.89 -4.23
C TYR A 82 8.93 -0.81 -4.93
N THR A 83 8.90 -0.78 -6.25
CA THR A 83 10.08 -0.47 -7.08
C THR A 83 9.78 0.71 -7.97
N TYR A 84 10.83 1.42 -8.32
CA TYR A 84 10.75 2.64 -9.12
C TYR A 84 11.65 2.52 -10.35
N ASP A 85 11.25 3.16 -11.44
CA ASP A 85 12.11 3.34 -12.60
C ASP A 85 13.17 4.43 -12.33
N PRO A 86 14.14 4.64 -13.25
CA PRO A 86 15.18 5.66 -13.06
C PRO A 86 14.68 7.10 -12.94
N LEU A 87 13.41 7.38 -13.29
CA LEU A 87 12.77 8.69 -13.14
C LEU A 87 11.92 8.77 -11.87
N TYR A 88 12.06 7.80 -10.96
CA TYR A 88 11.32 7.68 -9.70
C TYR A 88 9.80 7.55 -9.85
N ARG A 89 9.35 7.01 -10.98
CA ARG A 89 7.95 6.60 -11.16
C ARG A 89 7.78 5.17 -10.68
N LEU A 90 6.66 4.87 -10.03
CA LEU A 90 6.36 3.53 -9.55
C LEU A 90 6.36 2.55 -10.73
N ALA A 91 7.27 1.58 -10.74
CA ALA A 91 7.41 0.56 -11.78
C ALA A 91 6.67 -0.73 -11.42
N SER A 92 6.80 -1.17 -10.17
CA SER A 92 6.02 -2.30 -9.65
C SER A 92 5.66 -2.15 -8.19
N ALA A 93 4.59 -2.83 -7.78
CA ALA A 93 4.25 -2.98 -6.39
C ALA A 93 3.79 -4.41 -6.11
N THR A 94 4.13 -4.94 -4.95
CA THR A 94 3.54 -6.17 -4.42
C THR A 94 2.94 -5.91 -3.06
N GLY A 95 1.94 -6.70 -2.69
CA GLY A 95 1.38 -6.68 -1.35
C GLY A 95 0.98 -8.07 -0.90
N THR A 96 1.09 -8.31 0.40
CA THR A 96 0.57 -9.51 1.07
C THR A 96 -0.25 -9.12 2.27
N TYR A 97 -1.21 -9.97 2.60
CA TYR A 97 -2.03 -9.92 3.79
C TYR A 97 -2.10 -11.32 4.39
N LYS A 98 -1.94 -11.39 5.71
CA LYS A 98 -2.14 -12.59 6.51
C LYS A 98 -3.06 -12.24 7.66
N GLY A 99 -4.27 -12.81 7.65
CA GLY A 99 -5.23 -12.73 8.74
C GLY A 99 -5.18 -13.94 9.65
N THR A 100 -6.13 -14.00 10.59
CA THR A 100 -6.43 -15.22 11.35
C THR A 100 -7.13 -16.25 10.48
N ASP A 101 -7.30 -17.47 11.00
CA ASP A 101 -8.17 -18.49 10.39
C ASP A 101 -7.75 -18.84 8.95
N ASN A 102 -6.44 -18.89 8.71
CA ASN A 102 -5.80 -19.15 7.42
C ASN A 102 -6.15 -18.17 6.30
N LYS A 103 -6.70 -16.99 6.64
CA LYS A 103 -7.01 -15.94 5.67
C LYS A 103 -5.74 -15.35 5.09
N ALA A 104 -5.65 -15.27 3.78
CA ALA A 104 -4.51 -14.69 3.10
C ALA A 104 -4.95 -13.93 1.85
N ALA A 105 -4.21 -12.89 1.48
CA ALA A 105 -4.33 -12.25 0.18
C ALA A 105 -2.97 -11.76 -0.30
N SER A 106 -2.85 -11.59 -1.62
CA SER A 106 -1.70 -10.95 -2.22
C SER A 106 -2.09 -10.22 -3.49
N TYR A 107 -1.32 -9.19 -3.85
CA TYR A 107 -1.42 -8.57 -5.17
C TYR A 107 -0.05 -8.31 -5.77
N THR A 108 -0.03 -8.21 -7.10
CA THR A 108 1.06 -7.63 -7.88
C THR A 108 0.52 -6.50 -8.76
N LEU A 109 1.34 -5.50 -9.00
CA LEU A 109 1.09 -4.37 -9.90
C LEU A 109 2.34 -4.13 -10.74
N SER A 110 2.17 -3.95 -12.04
CA SER A 110 3.22 -3.50 -12.96
C SER A 110 2.72 -2.29 -13.76
N MET A 111 3.57 -1.27 -13.87
CA MET A 111 3.28 0.00 -14.52
C MET A 111 4.23 0.21 -15.71
N GLY A 112 3.69 0.63 -16.84
CA GLY A 112 4.45 1.09 -18.00
C GLY A 112 4.26 2.58 -18.20
N TYR A 113 5.30 3.25 -18.66
CA TYR A 113 5.25 4.66 -19.04
C TYR A 113 6.01 4.90 -20.32
N ASP A 114 5.70 6.00 -21.01
CA ASP A 114 6.52 6.51 -22.10
C ASP A 114 7.43 7.67 -21.67
N ASN A 115 8.19 8.19 -22.64
CA ASN A 115 9.11 9.31 -22.46
C ASN A 115 8.41 10.64 -22.17
N MET A 116 7.08 10.72 -22.35
CA MET A 116 6.27 11.88 -22.03
C MET A 116 5.62 11.76 -20.65
N HIS A 117 6.05 10.78 -19.84
CA HIS A 117 5.52 10.49 -18.49
C HIS A 117 4.05 10.05 -18.44
N ARG A 118 3.50 9.62 -19.58
CA ARG A 118 2.14 9.09 -19.64
C ARG A 118 2.17 7.59 -19.30
N ILE A 119 1.15 7.10 -18.63
CA ILE A 119 1.00 5.66 -18.33
C ILE A 119 0.63 4.95 -19.63
N THR A 120 1.40 3.95 -20.03
CA THR A 120 1.12 3.13 -21.23
C THR A 120 0.55 1.76 -20.88
N SER A 121 0.84 1.25 -19.68
CA SER A 121 0.26 0.01 -19.19
C SER A 121 0.05 0.00 -17.68
N LYS A 122 -0.98 -0.72 -17.25
CA LYS A 122 -1.24 -1.01 -15.83
C LYS A 122 -1.76 -2.43 -15.71
N LYS A 123 -0.97 -3.31 -15.10
CA LYS A 123 -1.32 -4.73 -14.92
C LYS A 123 -1.42 -5.05 -13.45
N GLN A 124 -2.58 -5.51 -12.99
CA GLN A 124 -2.77 -5.90 -11.59
C GLN A 124 -3.30 -7.33 -11.52
N HIS A 125 -2.73 -8.12 -10.62
CA HIS A 125 -3.22 -9.44 -10.25
C HIS A 125 -3.43 -9.48 -8.74
N LEU A 126 -4.60 -9.95 -8.30
CA LEU A 126 -4.98 -10.19 -6.91
C LEU A 126 -5.31 -11.66 -6.75
N SER A 127 -4.87 -12.24 -5.64
CA SER A 127 -5.29 -13.56 -5.16
C SER A 127 -5.68 -13.45 -3.68
N GLN A 128 -6.76 -14.10 -3.26
CA GLN A 128 -7.15 -14.19 -1.85
C GLN A 128 -7.78 -15.55 -1.53
N THR A 129 -7.61 -16.00 -0.30
CA THR A 129 -8.18 -17.23 0.24
C THR A 129 -8.85 -16.92 1.58
N GLY A 130 -10.14 -17.24 1.70
CA GLY A 130 -10.90 -17.14 2.94
C GLY A 130 -11.19 -15.71 3.43
N VAL A 131 -10.82 -14.66 2.67
CA VAL A 131 -10.95 -13.26 3.13
C VAL A 131 -12.35 -12.74 2.89
N GLN A 132 -12.83 -12.79 1.64
CA GLN A 132 -14.14 -12.26 1.27
C GLN A 132 -15.26 -13.31 1.44
N PHE A 133 -14.94 -14.57 1.17
CA PHE A 133 -15.81 -15.73 1.29
C PHE A 133 -14.93 -16.96 1.55
N ASP A 134 -15.55 -18.08 1.92
CA ASP A 134 -14.85 -19.35 2.07
C ASP A 134 -14.52 -19.93 0.69
N GLY A 135 -13.24 -19.96 0.33
CA GLY A 135 -12.78 -20.27 -1.02
C GLY A 135 -11.61 -19.39 -1.46
N THR A 136 -11.21 -19.54 -2.71
CA THR A 136 -10.15 -18.76 -3.37
C THR A 136 -10.74 -17.84 -4.43
N LEU A 137 -10.21 -16.62 -4.54
CA LEU A 137 -10.54 -15.67 -5.60
C LEU A 137 -9.25 -15.21 -6.26
N ASN A 138 -9.21 -15.28 -7.58
CA ASN A 138 -8.21 -14.59 -8.38
C ASN A 138 -8.92 -13.55 -9.25
N ALA A 139 -8.45 -12.31 -9.21
CA ALA A 139 -9.01 -11.23 -10.01
C ALA A 139 -7.91 -10.29 -10.45
N GLY A 140 -8.15 -9.56 -11.54
CA GLY A 140 -7.14 -8.64 -12.04
C GLY A 140 -7.51 -8.03 -13.36
N TYR A 141 -6.59 -7.22 -13.86
CA TYR A 141 -6.75 -6.53 -15.13
C TYR A 141 -5.42 -6.27 -15.82
N GLU A 142 -5.50 -6.09 -17.13
CA GLU A 142 -4.46 -5.50 -17.96
C GLU A 142 -5.04 -4.33 -18.74
N LEU A 143 -4.60 -3.12 -18.40
CA LEU A 143 -4.94 -1.89 -19.10
C LEU A 143 -3.78 -1.49 -20.02
N VAL A 144 -4.11 -1.20 -21.29
CA VAL A 144 -3.18 -0.62 -22.26
C VAL A 144 -3.74 0.71 -22.75
N TYR A 145 -2.95 1.76 -22.58
CA TYR A 145 -3.34 3.14 -22.88
C TYR A 145 -2.70 3.59 -24.18
N THR A 146 -3.51 4.18 -25.06
CA THR A 146 -3.03 4.88 -26.25
C THR A 146 -3.40 6.34 -26.17
N TYR A 147 -2.55 7.18 -26.74
CA TYR A 147 -2.71 8.63 -26.74
C TYR A 147 -2.70 9.16 -28.16
N GLY A 148 -3.36 10.30 -28.37
CA GLY A 148 -3.41 10.94 -29.67
C GLY A 148 -2.02 11.25 -30.23
N SER A 149 -1.84 11.09 -31.53
CA SER A 149 -0.59 11.40 -32.24
C SER A 149 -0.60 12.76 -32.96
N ALA A 150 -1.80 13.33 -33.16
CA ALA A 150 -1.97 14.63 -33.82
C ALA A 150 -1.36 15.78 -33.01
N GLU A 151 -0.99 16.85 -33.71
CA GLU A 151 -0.52 18.08 -33.09
C GLU A 151 -1.57 18.64 -32.11
N GLY A 152 -1.11 19.10 -30.95
CA GLY A 152 -1.98 19.52 -29.85
C GLY A 152 -2.69 18.38 -29.08
N LYS A 153 -2.70 17.14 -29.59
CA LYS A 153 -3.39 15.99 -28.97
C LYS A 153 -2.48 14.96 -28.32
N LYS A 154 -1.16 15.21 -28.32
CA LYS A 154 -0.17 14.28 -27.75
C LYS A 154 -0.31 14.02 -26.25
N PHE A 155 -1.15 14.72 -25.52
CA PHE A 155 -1.45 14.41 -24.11
C PHE A 155 -2.88 13.91 -23.89
N GLN A 156 -3.67 13.88 -24.96
CA GLN A 156 -5.04 13.41 -24.93
C GLN A 156 -5.06 11.89 -24.97
N LEU A 157 -5.71 11.28 -23.97
CA LEU A 157 -6.01 9.86 -23.98
C LEU A 157 -6.94 9.56 -25.16
N ASP A 158 -6.56 8.57 -25.97
CA ASP A 158 -7.29 8.18 -27.17
C ASP A 158 -8.13 6.93 -26.89
N ASN A 159 -7.51 5.88 -26.34
CA ASN A 159 -8.21 4.66 -25.97
C ASN A 159 -7.57 4.00 -24.74
N VAL A 160 -8.38 3.21 -24.03
CA VAL A 160 -7.93 2.28 -23.01
C VAL A 160 -8.47 0.91 -23.36
N ARG A 161 -7.59 0.00 -23.76
CA ARG A 161 -7.95 -1.42 -23.87
C ARG A 161 -7.94 -2.00 -22.47
N ASP A 162 -9.03 -2.66 -22.10
CA ASP A 162 -9.21 -3.26 -20.79
C ASP A 162 -9.49 -4.76 -20.92
N ILE A 163 -8.66 -5.58 -20.27
CA ILE A 163 -8.83 -7.02 -20.14
C ILE A 163 -8.94 -7.34 -18.66
N ASN A 164 -10.17 -7.52 -18.18
CA ASN A 164 -10.48 -7.91 -16.81
C ASN A 164 -10.73 -9.42 -16.70
N TYR A 165 -10.42 -10.01 -15.56
CA TYR A 165 -10.84 -11.37 -15.23
C TYR A 165 -11.16 -11.53 -13.75
N ARG A 166 -11.96 -12.54 -13.44
CA ARG A 166 -12.32 -12.99 -12.10
C ARG A 166 -12.59 -14.49 -12.13
N THR A 167 -11.97 -15.23 -11.22
CA THR A 167 -12.24 -16.66 -10.99
C THR A 167 -12.41 -16.90 -9.50
N GLU A 168 -13.38 -17.74 -9.15
CA GLU A 168 -13.71 -18.15 -7.78
C GLU A 168 -13.73 -19.68 -7.70
N GLU A 169 -13.14 -20.23 -6.65
CA GLU A 169 -13.04 -21.68 -6.38
C GLU A 169 -13.40 -22.00 -4.91
#